data_AF-K4LIE5-F1
#
_entry.id   AF-K4LIE5-F1
#
_cell.length_a   1.000
_cell.length_b   1.000
_cell.length_c   1.000
_cell.angle_alpha   90.00
_cell.angle_beta   90.00
_cell.angle_gamma   90.00
#
_symmetry.space_group_name_H-M   'P 1'
#
loop_
_entity.id
_entity.type
_entity.pdbx_description
1 polymer ?
#
loop_
_entity_poly.entity_id
_entity_poly.type
_entity_poly.pdbx_seq_one_letter_code
_entity_poly.pdbx_strand_id
1 'polypeptide(L)'
;MKKVGIPRALLYYYFYPLWREFFTGLGVQVVVSPETNKRIMDAGVKVTLSEVCLPVKIFFGHVIALADDVDYLFVPRIIKVEPRAYICPKFMGLPDMLRARIPDLPHLLETAVDMRKEETDPFRCWENCFQEVGRLITRDKRLVEEATRRAFRAQQNFQRQLAAGLLLPQALEEGNTGEVEVAVVSEQSALRIGLLGHPYNLYDRYISMNLIGKLQDLGVSPVTPESLSVQDIENKVGSLPKRLFWTLGKRMVGAALNFFADTRLDGLIYLSSFGCGPESLVEELVARWAKQQGGLPLMLLTIDEHTGEAGMNTRLEAFTEMIKRRRIK
;
A
#
# COMPACT_ATOMS: atom_id res chain seq x y z
N MET A 1 -9.65 21.20 19.80
CA MET A 1 -9.20 19.78 19.68
C MET A 1 -8.07 19.76 18.67
N LYS A 2 -6.91 19.17 19.00
CA LYS A 2 -5.78 19.08 18.05
C LYS A 2 -6.17 18.22 16.85
N LYS A 3 -5.74 18.59 15.65
CA LYS A 3 -5.94 17.87 14.39
C LYS A 3 -4.62 17.36 13.83
N VAL A 4 -4.58 16.08 13.52
CA VAL A 4 -3.45 15.44 12.81
C VAL A 4 -3.92 15.03 11.42
N GLY A 5 -3.24 15.55 10.40
CA GLY A 5 -3.41 15.18 9.01
C GLY A 5 -2.66 13.90 8.66
N ILE A 6 -3.34 12.97 8.01
CA ILE A 6 -2.76 11.76 7.41
C ILE A 6 -3.02 11.80 5.90
N PRO A 7 -1.98 11.97 5.06
CA PRO A 7 -2.12 11.90 3.62
C PRO A 7 -2.60 10.51 3.18
N ARG A 8 -3.67 10.44 2.37
CA ARG A 8 -4.23 9.21 1.76
C ARG A 8 -3.36 8.71 0.60
N ALA A 9 -2.08 8.49 0.87
CA ALA A 9 -1.09 8.08 -0.12
C ALA A 9 0.00 7.19 0.49
N LEU A 10 0.68 6.45 -0.38
CA LEU A 10 1.82 5.59 -0.02
C LEU A 10 1.49 4.61 1.13
N LEU A 11 2.10 4.84 2.29
CA LEU A 11 2.03 3.96 3.46
C LEU A 11 0.69 4.02 4.19
N TYR A 12 -0.17 4.98 3.87
CA TYR A 12 -1.57 5.03 4.33
C TYR A 12 -2.27 3.69 4.10
N TYR A 13 -2.15 3.14 2.90
CA TYR A 13 -2.81 1.88 2.54
C TYR A 13 -2.26 0.66 3.30
N TYR A 14 -1.12 0.79 3.98
CA TYR A 14 -0.53 -0.28 4.78
C TYR A 14 -0.84 -0.14 6.27
N PHE A 15 -0.88 1.10 6.79
CA PHE A 15 -0.82 1.37 8.23
C PHE A 15 -1.88 2.37 8.72
N TYR A 16 -2.86 2.75 7.91
CA TYR A 16 -3.87 3.72 8.35
C TYR A 16 -4.61 3.30 9.63
N PRO A 17 -5.08 2.05 9.81
CA PRO A 17 -5.75 1.63 11.05
C PRO A 17 -4.85 1.81 12.29
N LEU A 18 -3.57 1.46 12.16
CA LEU A 18 -2.56 1.68 13.19
C LEU A 18 -2.49 3.16 13.59
N TRP A 19 -2.32 4.05 12.61
CA TRP A 19 -2.15 5.49 12.87
C TRP A 19 -3.43 6.12 13.41
N ARG A 20 -4.58 5.79 12.82
CA ARG A 20 -5.89 6.30 13.22
C ARG A 20 -6.21 5.98 14.67
N GLU A 21 -6.10 4.71 15.06
CA GLU A 21 -6.42 4.29 16.43
C GLU A 21 -5.45 4.85 17.47
N PHE A 22 -4.18 5.06 17.10
CA PHE A 22 -3.23 5.72 17.99
C PHE A 22 -3.65 7.17 18.29
N PHE A 23 -3.84 7.99 17.25
CA PHE A 23 -4.18 9.41 17.45
C PHE A 23 -5.56 9.63 18.06
N THR A 24 -6.58 8.87 17.63
CA THR A 24 -7.91 8.92 18.25
C THR A 24 -7.88 8.47 19.72
N GLY A 25 -7.06 7.47 20.05
CA GLY A 25 -6.81 7.05 21.43
C GLY A 25 -6.18 8.14 22.31
N LEU A 26 -5.46 9.10 21.72
CA LEU A 26 -4.93 10.28 22.42
C LEU A 26 -5.93 11.46 22.48
N GLY A 27 -7.15 11.30 21.97
CA GLY A 27 -8.13 12.38 21.87
C GLY A 27 -7.80 13.41 20.78
N VAL A 28 -7.00 13.04 19.79
CA VAL A 28 -6.65 13.88 18.64
C VAL A 28 -7.58 13.55 17.46
N GLN A 29 -8.06 14.58 16.79
CA GLN A 29 -8.86 14.41 15.58
C GLN A 29 -7.95 13.99 14.42
N VAL A 30 -8.27 12.85 13.80
CA VAL A 30 -7.59 12.40 12.59
C VAL A 30 -8.31 12.96 11.37
N VAL A 31 -7.58 13.68 10.52
CA VAL A 31 -8.06 14.22 9.26
C VAL A 31 -7.32 13.51 8.14
N VAL A 32 -8.04 12.82 7.26
CA VAL A 32 -7.45 12.15 6.09
C VAL A 32 -7.72 13.01 4.87
N SER A 33 -6.74 13.13 3.97
CA SER A 33 -6.95 13.85 2.72
C SER A 33 -8.08 13.19 1.88
N PRO A 34 -8.76 13.98 1.03
CA PRO A 34 -9.79 13.45 0.14
C PRO A 34 -9.25 12.39 -0.83
N GLU A 35 -10.14 11.70 -1.55
CA GLU A 35 -9.72 10.82 -2.64
C GLU A 35 -8.89 11.57 -3.68
N THR A 36 -7.86 10.89 -4.19
CA THR A 36 -7.03 11.42 -5.27
C THR A 36 -7.91 11.83 -6.43
N ASN A 37 -7.63 13.01 -6.95
CA ASN A 37 -8.29 13.57 -8.12
C ASN A 37 -7.28 14.42 -8.88
N LYS A 38 -7.68 14.91 -10.05
CA LYS A 38 -6.81 15.70 -10.92
C LYS A 38 -6.17 16.89 -10.20
N ARG A 39 -6.94 17.62 -9.37
CA ARG A 39 -6.43 18.78 -8.61
C ARG A 39 -5.28 18.39 -7.67
N ILE A 40 -5.44 17.26 -6.95
CA ILE A 40 -4.40 16.73 -6.05
C ILE A 40 -3.17 16.30 -6.85
N MET A 41 -3.37 15.56 -7.94
CA MET A 41 -2.26 15.14 -8.80
C MET A 41 -1.49 16.36 -9.33
N ASP A 42 -2.19 17.32 -9.94
CA ASP A 42 -1.59 18.51 -10.56
C ASP A 42 -0.85 19.36 -9.52
N ALA A 43 -1.42 19.54 -8.32
CA ALA A 43 -0.76 20.24 -7.23
C ALA A 43 0.55 19.55 -6.81
N GLY A 44 0.52 18.21 -6.70
CA GLY A 44 1.69 17.40 -6.38
C GLY A 44 2.79 17.46 -7.43
N VAL A 45 2.41 17.30 -8.72
CA VAL A 45 3.33 17.37 -9.86
C VAL A 45 4.00 18.74 -9.94
N LYS A 46 3.27 19.82 -9.68
CA LYS A 46 3.79 21.20 -9.76
C LYS A 46 4.92 21.47 -8.76
N VAL A 47 4.86 20.88 -7.56
CA VAL A 47 5.83 21.18 -6.48
C VAL A 47 6.97 20.17 -6.39
N THR A 48 6.80 18.96 -6.93
CA THR A 48 7.80 17.89 -6.85
C THR A 48 8.84 17.96 -7.97
N LEU A 49 9.89 17.15 -7.86
CA LEU A 49 10.92 17.00 -8.89
C LEU A 49 10.44 16.04 -9.99
N SER A 50 10.90 16.25 -11.23
CA SER A 50 10.53 15.43 -12.40
C SER A 50 10.81 13.94 -12.18
N GLU A 51 11.98 13.62 -11.60
CA GLU A 51 12.51 12.25 -11.40
C GLU A 51 11.84 11.47 -10.25
N VAL A 52 10.88 12.09 -9.57
CA VAL A 52 10.13 11.46 -8.48
C VAL A 52 9.05 10.56 -9.07
N CYS A 53 8.77 9.42 -8.44
CA CYS A 53 7.74 8.51 -8.96
C CYS A 53 6.35 9.10 -8.73
N LEU A 54 5.41 8.75 -9.60
CA LEU A 54 4.01 9.22 -9.54
C LEU A 54 3.40 9.13 -8.12
N PRO A 55 3.54 8.04 -7.35
CA PRO A 55 2.93 7.93 -6.02
C PRO A 55 3.47 8.96 -5.02
N VAL A 56 4.74 9.34 -5.13
CA VAL A 56 5.34 10.38 -4.27
C VAL A 56 4.87 11.77 -4.74
N LYS A 57 4.70 12.01 -6.04
CA LYS A 57 4.10 13.27 -6.52
C LYS A 57 2.69 13.45 -5.96
N ILE A 58 1.88 12.40 -6.01
CA ILE A 58 0.52 12.41 -5.45
C ILE A 58 0.53 12.60 -3.94
N PHE A 59 1.49 12.02 -3.22
CA PHE A 59 1.67 12.27 -1.79
C PHE A 59 1.84 13.76 -1.46
N PHE A 60 2.62 14.51 -2.26
CA PHE A 60 2.75 15.96 -2.09
C PHE A 60 1.43 16.69 -2.32
N GLY A 61 0.67 16.27 -3.33
CA GLY A 61 -0.68 16.78 -3.57
C GLY A 61 -1.60 16.62 -2.37
N HIS A 62 -1.55 15.44 -1.73
CA HIS A 62 -2.33 15.15 -0.53
C HIS A 62 -1.89 15.98 0.68
N VAL A 63 -0.58 16.22 0.83
CA VAL A 63 -0.05 17.11 1.86
C VAL A 63 -0.56 18.54 1.65
N ILE A 64 -0.51 19.06 0.42
CA ILE A 64 -1.06 20.39 0.10
C ILE A 64 -2.56 20.44 0.40
N ALA A 65 -3.30 19.39 0.07
CA ALA A 65 -4.74 19.33 0.34
C ALA A 65 -5.10 19.28 1.83
N LEU A 66 -4.15 18.97 2.72
CA LEU A 66 -4.34 18.93 4.18
C LEU A 66 -3.76 20.14 4.90
N ALA A 67 -2.82 20.86 4.28
CA ALA A 67 -1.96 21.82 4.96
C ALA A 67 -2.73 22.90 5.74
N ASP A 68 -3.86 23.36 5.19
CA ASP A 68 -4.65 24.45 5.80
C ASP A 68 -5.63 23.96 6.89
N ASP A 69 -5.87 22.65 7.00
CA ASP A 69 -6.95 22.08 7.82
C ASP A 69 -6.47 21.40 9.12
N VAL A 70 -5.15 21.31 9.33
CA VAL A 70 -4.54 20.48 10.39
C VAL A 70 -3.45 21.21 11.17
N ASP A 71 -3.32 20.91 12.46
CA ASP A 71 -2.27 21.47 13.30
C ASP A 71 -0.92 20.75 13.09
N TYR A 72 -0.99 19.46 12.77
CA TYR A 72 0.15 18.57 12.59
C TYR A 72 -0.04 17.71 11.34
N LEU A 73 1.04 17.37 10.66
CA LEU A 73 1.05 16.37 9.58
C LEU A 73 1.83 15.14 10.04
N PHE A 74 1.21 13.98 10.01
CA PHE A 74 1.90 12.72 10.34
C PHE A 74 2.62 12.17 9.11
N VAL A 75 3.95 12.31 9.10
CA VAL A 75 4.83 11.87 8.02
C VAL A 75 6.03 11.15 8.65
N PRO A 76 5.84 9.95 9.22
CA PRO A 76 6.91 9.26 9.93
C PRO A 76 8.04 8.88 8.97
N ARG A 77 9.28 8.94 9.47
CA ARG A 77 10.46 8.50 8.72
C ARG A 77 10.62 6.98 8.82
N ILE A 78 10.02 6.25 7.87
CA ILE A 78 10.07 4.78 7.88
C ILE A 78 11.36 4.28 7.23
N ILE A 79 12.26 3.73 8.04
CA ILE A 79 13.56 3.19 7.61
C ILE A 79 13.46 1.67 7.42
N LYS A 80 13.05 0.96 8.46
CA LYS A 80 12.89 -0.50 8.48
C LYS A 80 11.66 -0.87 9.29
N VAL A 81 10.79 -1.68 8.71
CA VAL A 81 9.63 -2.29 9.40
C VAL A 81 9.79 -3.80 9.58
N GLU A 82 10.95 -4.32 9.17
CA GLU A 82 11.36 -5.71 9.36
C GLU A 82 12.90 -5.82 9.46
N PRO A 83 13.44 -6.87 10.08
CA PRO A 83 14.89 -6.98 10.27
C PRO A 83 15.62 -7.12 8.94
N ARG A 84 16.69 -6.35 8.71
CA ARG A 84 17.60 -6.45 7.55
C ARG A 84 16.94 -6.22 6.17
N ALA A 85 15.81 -5.51 6.10
CA ALA A 85 15.27 -4.98 4.85
C ALA A 85 14.77 -3.56 5.07
N TYR A 86 14.93 -2.73 4.04
CA TYR A 86 14.73 -1.29 4.11
C TYR A 86 13.55 -0.86 3.25
N ILE A 87 12.97 0.29 3.59
CA ILE A 87 11.96 0.94 2.75
C ILE A 87 12.63 1.69 1.58
N CYS A 88 11.86 2.12 0.58
CA CYS A 88 12.35 2.96 -0.51
C CYS A 88 13.00 4.25 0.04
N PRO A 89 14.18 4.68 -0.46
CA PRO A 89 14.81 5.92 -0.02
C PRO A 89 13.94 7.17 -0.19
N LYS A 90 13.08 7.20 -1.22
CA LYS A 90 12.11 8.30 -1.43
C LYS A 90 11.10 8.40 -0.29
N PHE A 91 10.74 7.28 0.36
CA PHE A 91 9.82 7.27 1.51
C PHE A 91 10.56 7.75 2.78
N MET A 92 11.80 7.30 2.98
CA MET A 92 12.64 7.76 4.09
C MET A 92 12.89 9.26 4.04
N GLY A 93 13.02 9.82 2.83
CA GLY A 93 13.25 11.24 2.60
C GLY A 93 12.00 12.11 2.55
N LEU A 94 10.79 11.55 2.70
CA LEU A 94 9.54 12.34 2.56
C LEU A 94 9.52 13.59 3.44
N PRO A 95 9.83 13.54 4.75
CA PRO A 95 9.76 14.73 5.58
C PRO A 95 10.71 15.83 5.11
N ASP A 96 11.93 15.45 4.68
CA ASP A 96 12.92 16.41 4.18
C ASP A 96 12.52 16.99 2.83
N MET A 97 12.02 16.15 1.93
CA MET A 97 11.57 16.59 0.61
C MET A 97 10.36 17.54 0.73
N LEU A 98 9.45 17.29 1.67
CA LEU A 98 8.33 18.19 1.96
C LEU A 98 8.85 19.55 2.44
N ARG A 99 9.69 19.57 3.49
CA ARG A 99 10.28 20.81 4.04
C ARG A 99 11.02 21.64 3.00
N ALA A 100 11.71 20.97 2.08
CA ALA A 100 12.49 21.65 1.03
C ALA A 100 11.61 22.27 -0.08
N ARG A 101 10.35 21.85 -0.24
CA ARG A 101 9.53 22.19 -1.41
C ARG A 101 8.23 22.90 -1.07
N ILE A 102 7.76 22.82 0.16
CA ILE A 102 6.53 23.47 0.62
C ILE A 102 6.91 24.41 1.77
N PRO A 103 6.94 25.74 1.54
CA PRO A 103 7.48 26.73 2.49
C PRO A 103 6.64 26.91 3.76
N ASP A 104 5.33 26.58 3.73
CA ASP A 104 4.40 26.79 4.84
C ASP A 104 3.73 25.47 5.27
N LEU A 105 4.53 24.51 5.73
CA LEU A 105 4.01 23.23 6.22
C LEU A 105 3.56 23.30 7.68
N PRO A 106 2.42 22.67 8.02
CA PRO A 106 2.12 22.31 9.41
C PRO A 106 3.26 21.52 10.05
N HIS A 107 3.29 21.49 11.38
CA HIS A 107 4.33 20.79 12.11
C HIS A 107 4.34 19.29 11.74
N LEU A 108 5.44 18.85 11.13
CA LEU A 108 5.64 17.45 10.77
C LEU A 108 5.92 16.59 12.01
N LEU A 109 5.09 15.58 12.23
CA LEU A 109 5.38 14.48 13.14
C LEU A 109 6.17 13.43 12.35
N GLU A 110 7.49 13.58 12.37
CA GLU A 110 8.43 12.88 11.46
C GLU A 110 9.33 11.83 12.13
N THR A 111 8.94 11.37 13.32
CA THR A 111 9.73 10.42 14.10
C THR A 111 10.08 9.15 13.30
N ALA A 112 11.29 8.63 13.55
CA ALA A 112 11.80 7.45 12.89
C ALA A 112 11.07 6.16 13.31
N VAL A 113 10.81 5.31 12.33
CA VAL A 113 10.36 3.93 12.50
C VAL A 113 11.49 3.03 11.98
N ASP A 114 12.16 2.37 12.93
CA ASP A 114 13.34 1.54 12.64
C ASP A 114 13.31 0.25 13.47
N MET A 115 13.11 -0.87 12.78
CA MET A 115 13.18 -2.19 13.37
C MET A 115 14.62 -2.63 13.66
N ARG A 116 14.88 -2.96 14.93
CA ARG A 116 16.15 -3.52 15.41
C ARG A 116 16.35 -4.96 14.90
N LYS A 117 17.61 -5.38 14.76
CA LYS A 117 17.99 -6.66 14.14
C LYS A 117 17.47 -7.90 14.88
N GLU A 118 17.28 -7.80 16.19
CA GLU A 118 16.90 -8.90 17.10
C GLU A 118 15.41 -8.89 17.45
N GLU A 119 14.66 -7.90 16.95
CA GLU A 119 13.25 -7.76 17.26
C GLU A 119 12.43 -8.76 16.44
N THR A 120 11.49 -9.44 17.08
CA THR A 120 10.61 -10.43 16.43
C THR A 120 9.19 -9.90 16.28
N ASP A 121 8.78 -8.91 17.08
CA ASP A 121 7.48 -8.26 16.95
C ASP A 121 7.53 -7.16 15.86
N PRO A 122 6.79 -7.31 14.74
CA PRO A 122 6.78 -6.32 13.67
C PRO A 122 6.20 -4.97 14.11
N PHE A 123 5.42 -4.91 15.18
CA PHE A 123 4.81 -3.66 15.64
C PHE A 123 5.70 -2.87 16.58
N ARG A 124 6.70 -3.51 17.22
CA ARG A 124 7.62 -2.83 18.14
C ARG A 124 8.45 -1.74 17.50
N CYS A 125 8.67 -1.79 16.18
CA CYS A 125 9.34 -0.70 15.47
C CYS A 125 8.58 0.64 15.56
N TRP A 126 7.28 0.61 15.86
CA TRP A 126 6.43 1.79 16.05
C TRP A 126 6.38 2.29 17.50
N GLU A 127 6.80 1.50 18.50
CA GLU A 127 6.69 1.90 19.92
C GLU A 127 7.45 3.20 20.20
N ASN A 128 8.71 3.30 19.77
CA ASN A 128 9.50 4.52 19.96
C ASN A 128 8.88 5.72 19.24
N CYS A 129 8.41 5.50 18.01
CA CYS A 129 7.71 6.52 17.22
C CYS A 129 6.49 7.04 17.98
N PHE A 130 5.64 6.16 18.49
CA PHE A 130 4.44 6.51 19.24
C PHE A 130 4.73 7.12 20.61
N GLN A 131 5.80 6.70 21.28
CA GLN A 131 6.23 7.33 22.53
C GLN A 131 6.69 8.77 22.31
N GLU A 132 7.48 9.03 21.27
CA GLU A 132 7.97 10.37 20.95
C GLU A 132 6.82 11.29 20.48
N VAL A 133 6.03 10.83 19.51
CA VAL A 133 4.87 11.58 19.00
C VAL A 133 3.83 11.81 20.10
N GLY A 134 3.55 10.80 20.92
CA GLY A 134 2.63 10.88 22.05
C GLY A 134 3.04 11.95 23.07
N ARG A 135 4.34 12.08 23.37
CA ARG A 135 4.87 13.11 24.28
C ARG A 135 4.71 14.54 23.75
N LEU A 136 4.66 14.73 22.43
CA LEU A 136 4.35 16.03 21.81
C LEU A 136 2.86 16.39 21.97
N ILE A 137 2.00 15.39 22.16
CA ILE A 137 0.56 15.55 22.24
C ILE A 137 0.09 15.69 23.70
N THR A 138 0.53 14.79 24.59
CA THR A 138 0.08 14.67 25.99
C THR A 138 1.24 14.34 26.95
N ARG A 139 1.06 14.67 28.23
CA ARG A 139 1.99 14.29 29.32
C ARG A 139 1.63 12.95 29.98
N ASP A 140 0.44 12.42 29.71
CA ASP A 140 -0.02 11.15 30.28
C ASP A 140 0.60 9.96 29.54
N LYS A 141 1.60 9.33 30.17
CA LYS A 141 2.28 8.15 29.61
C LYS A 141 1.38 6.92 29.51
N ARG A 142 0.45 6.75 30.46
CA ARG A 142 -0.46 5.59 30.46
C ARG A 142 -1.42 5.67 29.28
N LEU A 143 -1.92 6.86 28.99
CA LEU A 143 -2.74 7.11 27.81
C LEU A 143 -2.00 6.77 26.51
N VAL A 144 -0.72 7.14 26.39
CA VAL A 144 0.11 6.81 25.20
C VAL A 144 0.32 5.30 25.06
N GLU A 145 0.60 4.59 26.15
CA GLU A 145 0.74 3.13 26.15
C GLU A 145 -0.58 2.41 25.79
N GLU A 146 -1.70 2.88 26.32
CA GLU A 146 -3.03 2.36 25.99
C GLU A 146 -3.40 2.59 24.52
N ALA A 147 -3.18 3.80 24.01
CA ALA A 147 -3.39 4.13 22.60
C ALA A 147 -2.49 3.28 21.68
N THR A 148 -1.23 3.07 22.04
CA THR A 148 -0.28 2.20 21.32
C THR A 148 -0.82 0.76 21.24
N ARG A 149 -1.26 0.18 22.37
CA ARG A 149 -1.81 -1.18 22.40
C ARG A 149 -3.08 -1.31 21.58
N ARG A 150 -3.96 -0.30 21.61
CA ARG A 150 -5.17 -0.25 20.76
C ARG A 150 -4.81 -0.22 19.29
N ALA A 151 -3.85 0.63 18.91
CA ALA A 151 -3.35 0.74 17.55
C ALA A 151 -2.81 -0.59 17.01
N PHE A 152 -2.02 -1.31 17.80
CA PHE A 152 -1.48 -2.62 17.40
C PHE A 152 -2.58 -3.65 17.19
N ARG A 153 -3.57 -3.71 18.08
CA ARG A 153 -4.73 -4.61 17.92
C ARG A 153 -5.52 -4.30 16.64
N ALA A 154 -5.75 -3.03 16.33
CA ALA A 154 -6.47 -2.64 15.13
C ALA A 154 -5.70 -2.99 13.85
N GLN A 155 -4.38 -2.78 13.84
CA GLN A 155 -3.54 -3.18 12.71
C GLN A 155 -3.50 -4.70 12.51
N GLN A 156 -3.43 -5.48 13.60
CA GLN A 156 -3.51 -6.94 13.53
C GLN A 156 -4.87 -7.39 13.01
N ASN A 157 -5.97 -6.76 13.45
CA ASN A 157 -7.30 -7.08 12.94
C ASN A 157 -7.41 -6.82 11.44
N PHE A 158 -6.95 -5.65 11.00
CA PHE A 158 -6.91 -5.26 9.60
C PHE A 158 -6.11 -6.26 8.75
N GLN A 159 -4.93 -6.68 9.22
CA GLN A 159 -4.13 -7.70 8.52
C GLN A 159 -4.81 -9.07 8.45
N ARG A 160 -5.53 -9.47 9.50
CA ARG A 160 -6.31 -10.72 9.50
C ARG A 160 -7.46 -10.68 8.50
N GLN A 161 -8.18 -9.55 8.41
CA GLN A 161 -9.25 -9.35 7.43
C GLN A 161 -8.73 -9.46 6.00
N LEU A 162 -7.62 -8.77 5.71
CA LEU A 162 -6.94 -8.87 4.42
C LEU A 162 -6.52 -10.30 4.09
N ALA A 163 -5.89 -11.01 5.02
CA ALA A 163 -5.49 -12.41 4.85
C ALA A 163 -6.68 -13.37 4.67
N ALA A 164 -7.88 -13.00 5.16
CA ALA A 164 -9.12 -13.73 4.93
C ALA A 164 -9.71 -13.48 3.53
N GLY A 165 -9.10 -12.59 2.73
CA GLY A 165 -9.49 -12.33 1.34
C GLY A 165 -10.29 -11.04 1.14
N LEU A 166 -10.51 -10.24 2.19
CA LEU A 166 -11.14 -8.93 2.06
C LEU A 166 -10.22 -7.96 1.32
N LEU A 167 -10.80 -7.13 0.46
CA LEU A 167 -10.08 -6.03 -0.17
C LEU A 167 -9.91 -4.87 0.82
N LEU A 168 -8.90 -4.05 0.56
CA LEU A 168 -8.47 -2.96 1.44
C LEU A 168 -9.59 -2.00 1.86
N PRO A 169 -10.46 -1.49 0.95
CA PRO A 169 -11.58 -0.64 1.34
C PRO A 169 -12.56 -1.32 2.30
N GLN A 170 -12.87 -2.60 2.05
CA GLN A 170 -13.79 -3.39 2.89
C GLN A 170 -13.21 -3.60 4.29
N ALA A 171 -11.94 -3.99 4.39
CA ALA A 171 -11.26 -4.16 5.66
C ALA A 171 -11.13 -2.84 6.46
N LEU A 172 -11.09 -1.69 5.79
CA LEU A 172 -11.08 -0.37 6.45
C LEU A 172 -12.46 0.06 6.96
N GLU A 173 -13.54 -0.29 6.27
CA GLU A 173 -14.93 -0.01 6.66
C GLU A 173 -15.36 -0.89 7.86
N GLU A 174 -15.07 -2.19 7.81
CA GLU A 174 -15.42 -3.15 8.86
C GLU A 174 -14.70 -2.90 10.20
N GLY A 175 -13.52 -2.27 10.17
CA GLY A 175 -12.86 -1.81 11.40
C GLY A 175 -13.69 -0.82 12.22
N ASN A 176 -14.83 -0.33 11.70
CA ASN A 176 -15.76 0.59 12.37
C ASN A 176 -17.10 -0.04 12.79
N THR A 177 -17.43 -1.26 12.35
CA THR A 177 -18.69 -1.94 12.68
C THR A 177 -18.41 -3.40 12.96
N GLY A 178 -18.64 -3.82 14.22
CA GLY A 178 -18.48 -5.20 14.63
C GLY A 178 -19.40 -6.14 13.85
N GLU A 179 -18.81 -7.25 13.41
CA GLU A 179 -19.39 -8.39 12.69
C GLU A 179 -20.02 -8.07 11.33
N VAL A 180 -19.74 -8.90 10.31
CA VAL A 180 -20.76 -9.57 9.46
C VAL A 180 -20.10 -10.34 8.30
N GLU A 181 -20.83 -11.41 7.93
CA GLU A 181 -20.80 -12.24 6.74
C GLU A 181 -20.00 -11.74 5.54
N VAL A 182 -18.98 -12.53 5.18
CA VAL A 182 -18.30 -12.45 3.89
C VAL A 182 -19.35 -12.65 2.80
N ALA A 183 -19.58 -11.62 1.97
CA ALA A 183 -20.30 -11.80 0.73
C ALA A 183 -19.51 -12.78 -0.14
N VAL A 184 -19.91 -14.05 -0.09
CA VAL A 184 -19.39 -15.12 -0.93
C VAL A 184 -19.72 -14.75 -2.36
N VAL A 185 -18.76 -14.17 -3.07
CA VAL A 185 -18.83 -14.04 -4.52
C VAL A 185 -18.97 -15.47 -5.05
N SER A 186 -20.08 -15.73 -5.76
CA SER A 186 -20.46 -17.06 -6.23
C SER A 186 -19.26 -17.80 -6.85
N GLU A 187 -18.85 -18.89 -6.20
CA GLU A 187 -17.55 -19.55 -6.43
C GLU A 187 -17.40 -20.27 -7.77
N GLN A 188 -18.44 -20.39 -8.59
CA GLN A 188 -18.45 -21.45 -9.61
C GLN A 188 -18.14 -21.02 -11.05
N SER A 189 -17.91 -19.73 -11.34
CA SER A 189 -17.65 -19.30 -12.74
C SER A 189 -16.72 -18.08 -12.94
N ALA A 190 -16.37 -17.31 -11.90
CA ALA A 190 -15.56 -16.12 -12.08
C ALA A 190 -14.10 -16.47 -12.45
N LEU A 191 -13.48 -15.69 -13.34
CA LEU A 191 -12.03 -15.78 -13.58
C LEU A 191 -11.29 -15.26 -12.35
N ARG A 192 -10.20 -15.91 -11.94
CA ARG A 192 -9.37 -15.47 -10.82
C ARG A 192 -8.08 -14.87 -11.36
N ILE A 193 -7.89 -13.57 -11.18
CA ILE A 193 -6.68 -12.87 -11.66
C ILE A 193 -5.91 -12.33 -10.47
N GLY A 194 -4.62 -12.66 -10.40
CA GLY A 194 -3.70 -12.04 -9.46
C GLY A 194 -3.43 -10.59 -9.85
N LEU A 195 -3.46 -9.67 -8.88
CA LEU A 195 -3.12 -8.25 -9.05
C LEU A 195 -1.87 -7.92 -8.25
N LEU A 196 -0.70 -8.03 -8.87
CA LEU A 196 0.55 -7.54 -8.30
C LEU A 196 0.64 -6.04 -8.43
N GLY A 197 1.22 -5.42 -7.42
CA GLY A 197 1.39 -3.98 -7.34
C GLY A 197 1.28 -3.53 -5.89
N HIS A 198 1.81 -2.35 -5.61
CA HIS A 198 1.65 -1.78 -4.28
C HIS A 198 0.20 -1.30 -4.06
N PRO A 199 -0.35 -1.39 -2.84
CA PRO A 199 -1.68 -0.92 -2.51
C PRO A 199 -1.96 0.53 -2.90
N TYR A 200 -0.98 1.42 -2.75
CA TYR A 200 -1.11 2.82 -3.17
C TYR A 200 -1.21 3.00 -4.69
N ASN A 201 -0.90 1.97 -5.47
CA ASN A 201 -1.14 1.95 -6.92
C ASN A 201 -2.43 1.23 -7.27
N LEU A 202 -2.77 0.13 -6.56
CA LEU A 202 -3.94 -0.70 -6.89
C LEU A 202 -5.26 -0.09 -6.42
N TYR A 203 -5.30 0.43 -5.18
CA TYR A 203 -6.53 0.86 -4.52
C TYR A 203 -6.83 2.35 -4.66
N ASP A 204 -5.84 3.15 -5.04
CA ASP A 204 -6.10 4.55 -5.38
C ASP A 204 -6.82 4.60 -6.73
N ARG A 205 -8.12 4.93 -6.69
CA ARG A 205 -9.02 4.88 -7.85
C ARG A 205 -8.59 5.80 -8.99
N TYR A 206 -7.91 6.90 -8.69
CA TYR A 206 -7.44 7.82 -9.72
C TYR A 206 -6.15 7.29 -10.37
N ILE A 207 -5.21 6.80 -9.56
CA ILE A 207 -3.94 6.22 -10.04
C ILE A 207 -4.20 4.94 -10.86
N SER A 208 -5.00 4.03 -10.32
CA SER A 208 -5.31 2.75 -10.97
C SER A 208 -6.36 2.87 -12.07
N MET A 209 -6.97 4.05 -12.23
CA MET A 209 -8.17 4.24 -13.04
C MET A 209 -9.25 3.20 -12.69
N ASN A 210 -9.47 2.99 -11.39
CA ASN A 210 -10.39 2.00 -10.82
C ASN A 210 -10.17 0.56 -11.34
N LEU A 211 -8.91 0.13 -11.48
CA LEU A 211 -8.53 -1.19 -12.02
C LEU A 211 -9.31 -2.36 -11.40
N ILE A 212 -9.43 -2.37 -10.07
CA ILE A 212 -10.12 -3.45 -9.33
C ILE A 212 -11.61 -3.48 -9.71
N GLY A 213 -12.29 -2.33 -9.70
CA GLY A 213 -13.70 -2.24 -10.07
C GLY A 213 -13.95 -2.69 -11.51
N LYS A 214 -13.11 -2.25 -12.45
CA LYS A 214 -13.19 -2.66 -13.86
C LYS A 214 -13.04 -4.17 -14.05
N LEU A 215 -12.16 -4.81 -13.29
CA LEU A 215 -12.02 -6.27 -13.33
C LEU A 215 -13.24 -6.97 -12.76
N GLN A 216 -13.80 -6.47 -11.65
CA GLN A 216 -15.04 -6.99 -11.09
C GLN A 216 -16.20 -6.87 -12.10
N ASP A 217 -16.32 -5.75 -12.81
CA ASP A 217 -17.30 -5.54 -13.88
C ASP A 217 -17.13 -6.53 -15.05
N LEU A 218 -15.90 -6.97 -15.32
CA LEU A 218 -15.57 -7.99 -16.33
C LEU A 218 -15.81 -9.44 -15.85
N GLY A 219 -16.34 -9.62 -14.63
CA GLY A 219 -16.59 -10.93 -14.01
C GLY A 219 -15.33 -11.61 -13.45
N VAL A 220 -14.32 -10.81 -13.11
CA VAL A 220 -13.05 -11.29 -12.52
C VAL A 220 -13.09 -11.12 -11.00
N SER A 221 -12.66 -12.16 -10.29
CA SER A 221 -12.32 -12.11 -8.86
C SER A 221 -10.83 -11.77 -8.71
N PRO A 222 -10.48 -10.54 -8.30
CA PRO A 222 -9.08 -10.16 -8.09
C PRO A 222 -8.52 -10.83 -6.83
N VAL A 223 -7.26 -11.26 -6.89
CA VAL A 223 -6.48 -11.76 -5.74
C VAL A 223 -5.25 -10.87 -5.56
N THR A 224 -5.06 -10.26 -4.40
CA THR A 224 -4.01 -9.25 -4.19
C THR A 224 -2.94 -9.74 -3.19
N PRO A 225 -1.74 -9.13 -3.16
CA PRO A 225 -0.68 -9.50 -2.22
C PRO A 225 -1.08 -9.42 -0.75
N GLU A 226 -2.13 -8.65 -0.42
CA GLU A 226 -2.68 -8.51 0.93
C GLU A 226 -3.34 -9.78 1.44
N SER A 227 -3.81 -10.67 0.55
CA SER A 227 -4.43 -11.94 0.93
C SER A 227 -3.42 -13.01 1.35
N LEU A 228 -2.12 -12.75 1.21
CA LEU A 228 -1.06 -13.68 1.58
C LEU A 228 -0.56 -13.37 2.99
N SER A 229 -0.31 -14.42 3.77
CA SER A 229 0.29 -14.25 5.09
C SER A 229 1.77 -13.85 4.96
N VAL A 230 2.31 -13.21 6.00
CA VAL A 230 3.75 -12.91 6.07
C VAL A 230 4.58 -14.19 5.91
N GLN A 231 4.11 -15.31 6.47
CA GLN A 231 4.80 -16.58 6.38
C GLN A 231 4.86 -17.11 4.94
N ASP A 232 3.79 -16.97 4.16
CA ASP A 232 3.76 -17.39 2.75
C ASP A 232 4.79 -16.62 1.93
N ILE A 233 4.92 -15.31 2.19
CA ILE A 233 5.90 -14.45 1.56
C ILE A 233 7.33 -14.87 1.95
N GLU A 234 7.61 -15.04 3.25
CA GLU A 234 8.93 -15.45 3.73
C GLU A 234 9.35 -16.82 3.19
N ASN A 235 8.43 -17.78 3.14
CA ASN A 235 8.72 -19.14 2.66
C ASN A 235 9.20 -19.12 1.20
N LYS A 236 8.55 -18.36 0.32
CA LYS A 236 8.95 -18.26 -1.09
C LYS A 236 10.24 -17.47 -1.25
N VAL A 237 10.37 -16.32 -0.58
CA VAL A 237 11.58 -15.48 -0.68
C VAL A 237 12.79 -16.18 -0.07
N GLY A 238 12.62 -17.01 0.95
CA GLY A 238 13.69 -17.77 1.60
C GLY A 238 14.40 -18.76 0.66
N SER A 239 13.73 -19.20 -0.41
CA SER A 239 14.35 -20.05 -1.45
C SER A 239 15.19 -19.28 -2.47
N LEU A 240 15.19 -17.94 -2.44
CA LEU A 240 15.96 -17.14 -3.38
C LEU A 240 17.46 -17.18 -3.04
N PRO A 241 18.34 -17.19 -4.06
CA PRO A 241 19.80 -17.24 -3.84
C PRO A 241 20.33 -15.99 -3.15
N LYS A 242 19.60 -14.88 -3.21
CA LYS A 242 19.93 -13.62 -2.53
C LYS A 242 18.70 -13.05 -1.87
N ARG A 243 18.90 -12.52 -0.68
CA ARG A 243 17.88 -11.78 0.04
C ARG A 243 17.59 -10.45 -0.65
N LEU A 244 16.31 -10.13 -0.80
CA LEU A 244 15.86 -8.84 -1.32
C LEU A 244 16.05 -7.75 -0.27
N PHE A 245 16.56 -6.61 -0.73
CA PHE A 245 16.92 -5.48 0.14
C PHE A 245 15.71 -4.64 0.56
N TRP A 246 14.72 -4.49 -0.33
CA TRP A 246 13.55 -3.64 -0.07
C TRP A 246 12.36 -4.44 0.47
N THR A 247 11.77 -4.00 1.57
CA THR A 247 10.61 -4.68 2.18
C THR A 247 9.42 -4.80 1.24
N LEU A 248 9.05 -3.69 0.57
CA LEU A 248 7.91 -3.71 -0.36
C LEU A 248 8.21 -4.55 -1.60
N GLY A 249 9.43 -4.48 -2.14
CA GLY A 249 9.86 -5.32 -3.26
C GLY A 249 9.91 -6.81 -2.90
N LYS A 250 10.35 -7.14 -1.67
CA LYS A 250 10.32 -8.50 -1.13
C LYS A 250 8.90 -9.04 -1.11
N ARG A 251 7.94 -8.24 -0.64
CA ARG A 251 6.52 -8.60 -0.64
C ARG A 251 6.00 -8.84 -2.06
N MET A 252 6.35 -8.01 -3.04
CA MET A 252 5.93 -8.21 -4.43
C MET A 252 6.52 -9.49 -5.03
N VAL A 253 7.80 -9.77 -4.82
CA VAL A 253 8.42 -11.02 -5.27
C VAL A 253 7.80 -12.24 -4.59
N GLY A 254 7.67 -12.25 -3.27
CA GLY A 254 7.07 -13.37 -2.56
C GLY A 254 5.63 -13.59 -2.97
N ALA A 255 4.87 -12.52 -3.24
CA ALA A 255 3.50 -12.63 -3.74
C ALA A 255 3.48 -13.22 -5.15
N ALA A 256 4.34 -12.76 -6.05
CA ALA A 256 4.45 -13.30 -7.40
C ALA A 256 4.78 -14.80 -7.39
N LEU A 257 5.75 -15.22 -6.57
CA LEU A 257 6.14 -16.64 -6.44
C LEU A 257 5.03 -17.52 -5.84
N ASN A 258 4.20 -16.98 -4.96
CA ASN A 258 3.00 -17.67 -4.48
C ASN A 258 1.95 -17.77 -5.59
N PHE A 259 1.72 -16.68 -6.32
CA PHE A 259 0.74 -16.65 -7.42
C PHE A 259 1.13 -17.57 -8.58
N PHE A 260 2.41 -17.68 -8.93
CA PHE A 260 2.86 -18.66 -9.93
C PHE A 260 2.61 -20.11 -9.50
N ALA A 261 2.62 -20.38 -8.20
CA ALA A 261 2.35 -21.71 -7.66
C ALA A 261 0.85 -21.99 -7.41
N ASP A 262 -0.02 -20.98 -7.51
CA ASP A 262 -1.46 -21.13 -7.28
C ASP A 262 -2.17 -21.54 -8.58
N THR A 263 -2.51 -22.82 -8.69
CA THR A 263 -3.19 -23.40 -9.84
C THR A 263 -4.62 -22.90 -10.05
N ARG A 264 -5.17 -22.14 -9.09
CA ARG A 264 -6.50 -21.54 -9.18
C ARG A 264 -6.48 -20.18 -9.90
N LEU A 265 -5.31 -19.60 -10.16
CA LEU A 265 -5.18 -18.33 -10.87
C LEU A 265 -5.16 -18.56 -12.39
N ASP A 266 -5.99 -17.79 -13.09
CA ASP A 266 -6.11 -17.85 -14.55
C ASP A 266 -5.16 -16.86 -15.27
N GLY A 267 -4.68 -15.85 -14.54
CA GLY A 267 -3.73 -14.86 -15.03
C GLY A 267 -3.20 -13.93 -13.94
N LEU A 268 -2.22 -13.13 -14.31
CA LEU A 268 -1.54 -12.18 -13.45
C LEU A 268 -1.41 -10.83 -14.14
N ILE A 269 -1.79 -9.76 -13.45
CA ILE A 269 -1.57 -8.38 -13.86
C ILE A 269 -0.62 -7.76 -12.84
N TYR A 270 0.43 -7.11 -13.30
CA TYR A 270 1.34 -6.34 -12.46
C TYR A 270 1.23 -4.86 -12.80
N LEU A 271 0.71 -4.07 -11.87
CA LEU A 271 0.66 -2.61 -11.94
C LEU A 271 1.84 -1.96 -11.20
N SER A 272 2.69 -1.25 -11.95
CA SER A 272 3.82 -0.46 -11.44
C SER A 272 3.68 1.01 -11.83
N SER A 273 4.46 1.89 -11.21
CA SER A 273 4.46 3.33 -11.56
C SER A 273 5.79 3.75 -12.16
N PHE A 274 5.72 4.62 -13.17
CA PHE A 274 6.88 5.23 -13.77
C PHE A 274 7.73 5.99 -12.73
N GLY A 275 9.05 5.96 -12.92
CA GLY A 275 10.02 6.57 -12.00
C GLY A 275 10.23 5.81 -10.68
N CYS A 276 9.61 4.63 -10.50
CA CYS A 276 9.84 3.77 -9.34
C CYS A 276 11.05 2.86 -9.55
N GLY A 277 12.23 3.30 -9.10
CA GLY A 277 13.50 2.59 -9.31
C GLY A 277 13.58 1.18 -8.71
N PRO A 278 13.27 0.97 -7.41
CA PRO A 278 13.27 -0.38 -6.84
C PRO A 278 12.29 -1.32 -7.55
N GLU A 279 11.14 -0.80 -7.96
CA GLU A 279 10.08 -1.60 -8.55
C GLU A 279 10.41 -2.03 -9.98
N SER A 280 11.11 -1.20 -10.78
CA SER A 280 11.53 -1.63 -12.13
C SER A 280 12.46 -2.85 -12.10
N LEU A 281 13.28 -2.98 -11.06
CA LEU A 281 14.11 -4.18 -10.86
C LEU A 281 13.26 -5.39 -10.44
N VAL A 282 12.27 -5.18 -9.56
CA VAL A 282 11.38 -6.25 -9.09
C VAL A 282 10.49 -6.76 -10.22
N GLU A 283 9.92 -5.86 -11.02
CA GLU A 283 9.09 -6.18 -12.17
C GLU A 283 9.83 -7.08 -13.18
N GLU A 284 11.08 -6.74 -13.51
CA GLU A 284 11.91 -7.55 -14.41
C GLU A 284 12.19 -8.95 -13.84
N LEU A 285 12.46 -9.06 -12.53
CA LEU A 285 12.65 -10.36 -11.88
C LEU A 285 11.37 -11.22 -11.97
N VAL A 286 10.22 -10.61 -11.67
CA VAL A 286 8.91 -11.29 -11.76
C VAL A 286 8.61 -11.72 -13.19
N ALA A 287 8.85 -10.86 -14.18
CA ALA A 287 8.63 -11.17 -15.60
C ALA A 287 9.50 -12.34 -16.08
N ARG A 288 10.78 -12.34 -15.68
CA ARG A 288 11.71 -13.42 -16.01
C ARG A 288 11.28 -14.75 -15.39
N TRP A 289 10.86 -14.75 -14.13
CA TRP A 289 10.39 -15.98 -13.46
C TRP A 289 9.05 -16.47 -14.01
N ALA A 290 8.13 -15.57 -14.36
CA ALA A 290 6.88 -15.94 -15.03
C ALA A 290 7.16 -16.71 -16.33
N LYS A 291 8.11 -16.22 -17.13
CA LYS A 291 8.54 -16.89 -18.37
C LYS A 291 9.19 -18.26 -18.12
N GLN A 292 9.96 -18.38 -17.04
CA GLN A 292 10.66 -19.63 -16.70
C GLN A 292 9.72 -20.72 -16.18
N GLN A 293 8.75 -20.38 -15.32
CA GLN A 293 7.78 -21.35 -14.83
C GLN A 293 6.79 -21.76 -15.93
N GLY A 294 6.44 -20.82 -16.81
CA GLY A 294 5.40 -21.02 -17.80
C GLY A 294 4.02 -21.17 -17.15
N GLY A 295 2.97 -21.25 -17.95
CA GLY A 295 1.63 -21.60 -17.45
C GLY A 295 0.75 -20.40 -17.11
N LEU A 296 1.19 -19.40 -16.36
CA LEU A 296 0.35 -18.26 -15.95
C LEU A 296 0.58 -17.03 -16.85
N PRO A 297 -0.44 -16.56 -17.63
CA PRO A 297 -0.31 -15.34 -18.42
C PRO A 297 -0.01 -14.13 -17.54
N LEU A 298 0.97 -13.33 -17.92
CA LEU A 298 1.37 -12.10 -17.22
C LEU A 298 1.16 -10.88 -18.11
N MET A 299 0.47 -9.86 -17.59
CA MET A 299 0.39 -8.53 -18.18
C MET A 299 1.08 -7.52 -17.27
N LEU A 300 2.04 -6.76 -17.83
CA LEU A 300 2.70 -5.65 -17.15
C LEU A 300 2.03 -4.33 -17.54
N LEU A 301 1.62 -3.55 -16.54
CA LEU A 301 1.01 -2.23 -16.68
C LEU A 301 1.87 -1.22 -15.93
N THR A 302 2.43 -0.24 -16.63
CA THR A 302 3.10 0.90 -16.02
C THR A 302 2.24 2.14 -16.19
N ILE A 303 2.05 2.88 -15.10
CA ILE A 303 1.26 4.12 -15.06
C ILE A 303 2.14 5.35 -14.74
N ASP A 304 1.79 6.47 -15.33
CA ASP A 304 2.41 7.79 -15.17
C ASP A 304 1.34 8.90 -15.12
N GLU A 305 1.78 10.16 -15.04
CA GLU A 305 0.90 11.33 -14.97
C GLU A 305 0.07 11.57 -16.25
N HIS A 306 0.46 10.96 -17.36
CA HIS A 306 -0.13 11.15 -18.69
C HIS A 306 -0.92 9.94 -19.17
N THR A 307 -0.98 8.88 -18.37
CA THR A 307 -1.58 7.62 -18.79
C THR A 307 -3.09 7.79 -18.99
N GLY A 308 -3.56 7.51 -20.20
CA GLY A 308 -4.97 7.60 -20.56
C GLY A 308 -5.77 6.34 -20.23
N GLU A 309 -6.99 6.53 -19.73
CA GLU A 309 -7.88 5.45 -19.30
C GLU A 309 -8.29 4.49 -20.43
N ALA A 310 -8.53 5.02 -21.64
CA ALA A 310 -8.97 4.23 -22.78
C ALA A 310 -7.97 3.11 -23.13
N GLY A 311 -6.67 3.40 -23.08
CA GLY A 311 -5.62 2.43 -23.38
C GLY A 311 -5.56 1.29 -22.34
N MET A 312 -5.85 1.59 -21.08
CA MET A 312 -5.92 0.57 -20.03
C MET A 312 -7.13 -0.35 -20.22
N ASN A 313 -8.30 0.22 -20.50
CA ASN A 313 -9.54 -0.56 -20.66
C ASN A 313 -9.41 -1.60 -21.78
N THR A 314 -8.96 -1.19 -22.97
CA THR A 314 -8.76 -2.09 -24.11
C THR A 314 -7.79 -3.23 -23.77
N ARG A 315 -6.72 -2.95 -23.00
CA ARG A 315 -5.75 -3.98 -22.59
C ARG A 315 -6.34 -4.96 -21.59
N LEU A 316 -7.16 -4.49 -20.64
CA LEU A 316 -7.85 -5.35 -19.66
C LEU A 316 -8.89 -6.25 -20.36
N GLU A 317 -9.68 -5.69 -21.26
CA GLU A 317 -10.64 -6.45 -22.07
C GLU A 317 -9.94 -7.52 -22.91
N ALA A 318 -8.89 -7.15 -23.65
CA ALA A 318 -8.13 -8.10 -24.46
C ALA A 318 -7.47 -9.20 -23.60
N PHE A 319 -6.92 -8.85 -22.43
CA PHE A 319 -6.28 -9.81 -21.54
C PHE A 319 -7.29 -10.79 -20.92
N THR A 320 -8.43 -10.30 -20.44
CA THR A 320 -9.49 -11.14 -19.88
C THR A 320 -10.08 -12.06 -20.94
N GLU A 321 -10.34 -11.58 -22.15
CA GLU A 321 -10.84 -12.38 -23.27
C GLU A 321 -9.84 -13.48 -23.69
N MET A 322 -8.55 -13.15 -23.76
CA MET A 322 -7.49 -14.12 -24.03
C MET A 322 -7.49 -15.26 -22.99
N ILE A 323 -7.65 -14.94 -21.71
CA ILE A 323 -7.72 -15.92 -20.62
C ILE A 323 -8.98 -16.78 -20.73
N LYS A 324 -10.16 -16.17 -20.98
CA LYS A 324 -11.43 -16.91 -21.16
C LYS A 324 -11.30 -17.96 -22.26
N ARG A 325 -10.71 -17.60 -23.40
CA ARG A 325 -10.47 -18.53 -24.53
C ARG A 325 -9.53 -19.69 -24.17
N ARG A 326 -8.55 -19.44 -23.31
CA ARG A 326 -7.62 -20.47 -22.85
C ARG A 326 -8.28 -21.50 -21.93
N ARG A 327 -9.28 -21.11 -21.14
CA ARG A 327 -10.04 -22.00 -20.24
C ARG A 327 -11.00 -22.93 -20.97
N ILE A 328 -11.44 -22.55 -22.18
CA ILE A 328 -12.36 -23.34 -23.02
C ILE A 328 -11.63 -24.45 -23.80
N LYS A 329 -10.31 -24.33 -23.96
CA LYS A 329 -9.48 -25.31 -24.67
C LYS A 329 -9.02 -26.43 -23.74
#